data_AF-F9Q7H4-F1
#
_entry.id   AF-F9Q7H4-F1
#
_cell.length_a   1.000
_cell.length_b   1.000
_cell.length_c   1.000
_cell.angle_alpha   90.00
_cell.angle_beta   90.00
_cell.angle_gamma   90.00
#
_symmetry.space_group_name_H-M   'P 1'
#
loop_
_entity.id
_entity.type
_entity.pdbx_description
1 polymer ?
#
loop_
_entity_poly.entity_id
_entity_poly.type
_entity_poly.pdbx_seq_one_letter_code
_entity_poly.pdbx_strand_id
1 'polypeptide(L)'
;MRSDAELTHAGFLDYFKKFGSDSTIVTCSLFTIDGTTYHHMPFHTSDWFQFGTTQRLLEYWGCEHLTKEDAEWYLSHDYAKGSTYWDRELLPRLVVEQYLTVSYANKLGYVVPQYHNDARIEVMESYREFLAREVVVLDPWQIGFNFPKYHRDYHSMFASMNCIMFADWYYNYINLTKPKFVDKGYYLAGVARNKKKIYYVL
;
A
#
# COMPACT_ATOMS: atom_id res chain seq x y z
N MET A 1 -3.35 20.84 -13.10
CA MET A 1 -1.98 20.89 -12.54
C MET A 1 -1.21 19.74 -13.18
N ARG A 2 -0.01 19.99 -13.74
CA ARG A 2 0.77 18.97 -14.45
C ARG A 2 1.42 18.01 -13.44
N SER A 3 1.31 16.71 -13.71
CA SER A 3 1.86 15.63 -12.88
C SER A 3 3.28 15.31 -13.32
N ASP A 4 4.18 16.29 -13.27
CA ASP A 4 5.57 16.06 -13.63
C ASP A 4 6.26 15.20 -12.58
N ALA A 5 6.96 14.17 -13.04
CA ALA A 5 7.75 13.27 -12.23
C ALA A 5 9.08 13.00 -12.93
N GLU A 6 10.15 12.87 -12.16
CA GLU A 6 11.46 12.52 -12.67
C GLU A 6 12.07 11.35 -11.87
N LEU A 7 12.86 10.54 -12.55
CA LEU A 7 13.67 9.51 -11.92
C LEU A 7 15.11 10.03 -11.83
N THR A 8 15.55 10.41 -10.63
CA THR A 8 16.88 11.00 -10.37
C THR A 8 17.97 9.95 -10.20
N HIS A 9 17.59 8.74 -9.80
CA HIS A 9 18.47 7.56 -9.75
C HIS A 9 17.64 6.27 -9.78
N ALA A 10 18.29 5.12 -9.96
CA ALA A 10 17.64 3.80 -10.06
C ALA A 10 17.76 2.98 -8.76
N GLY A 11 17.53 3.62 -7.61
CA GLY A 11 17.79 2.98 -6.31
C GLY A 11 16.90 1.75 -6.07
N PHE A 12 15.70 1.75 -6.66
CA PHE A 12 14.79 0.60 -6.63
C PHE A 12 15.41 -0.71 -7.15
N LEU A 13 16.40 -0.67 -8.04
CA LEU A 13 17.08 -1.87 -8.54
C LEU A 13 17.88 -2.58 -7.43
N ASP A 14 18.54 -1.82 -6.56
CA ASP A 14 19.34 -2.38 -5.48
C ASP A 14 18.45 -2.97 -4.38
N TYR A 15 17.33 -2.31 -4.09
CA TYR A 15 16.31 -2.84 -3.18
C TYR A 15 15.62 -4.08 -3.75
N PHE A 16 15.31 -4.11 -5.05
CA PHE A 16 14.75 -5.29 -5.70
C PHE A 16 15.72 -6.48 -5.64
N LYS A 17 17.01 -6.26 -5.88
CA LYS A 17 18.03 -7.33 -5.71
C LYS A 17 18.14 -7.82 -4.26
N LYS A 18 17.94 -6.93 -3.28
CA LYS A 18 18.10 -7.24 -1.86
C LYS A 18 16.87 -7.92 -1.24
N PHE A 19 15.67 -7.53 -1.66
CA PHE A 19 14.42 -7.90 -1.02
C PHE A 19 13.38 -8.52 -1.95
N GLY A 20 13.51 -8.29 -3.26
CA GLY A 20 12.59 -8.79 -4.26
C GLY A 20 12.96 -10.19 -4.73
N SER A 21 12.07 -10.71 -5.57
CA SER A 21 12.21 -11.93 -6.34
C SER A 21 11.41 -11.78 -7.63
N ASP A 22 11.43 -12.79 -8.51
CA ASP A 22 10.66 -12.75 -9.76
C ASP A 22 9.14 -12.66 -9.55
N SER A 23 8.65 -12.97 -8.34
CA SER A 23 7.25 -12.82 -7.96
C SER A 23 6.91 -11.47 -7.32
N THR A 24 7.87 -10.60 -7.08
CA THR A 24 7.67 -9.37 -6.29
C THR A 24 7.45 -8.14 -7.15
N ILE A 25 6.60 -7.23 -6.69
CA ILE A 25 6.43 -5.87 -7.25
C ILE A 25 6.99 -4.86 -6.26
N VAL A 26 7.91 -4.01 -6.70
CA VAL A 26 8.30 -2.80 -5.97
C VAL A 26 7.24 -1.73 -6.19
N THR A 27 6.76 -1.08 -5.13
CA THR A 27 5.86 0.06 -5.20
C THR A 27 6.36 1.25 -4.37
N CYS A 28 5.78 2.43 -4.59
CA CYS A 28 6.04 3.63 -3.79
C CYS A 28 5.24 3.61 -2.48
N SER A 29 5.83 4.12 -1.39
CA SER A 29 5.10 4.32 -0.13
C SER A 29 4.04 5.41 -0.23
N LEU A 30 4.23 6.41 -1.10
CA LEU A 30 3.26 7.48 -1.30
C LEU A 30 1.93 6.91 -1.82
N PHE A 31 0.86 7.00 -1.03
CA PHE A 31 -0.45 6.39 -1.29
C PHE A 31 -0.47 4.85 -1.26
N THR A 32 0.55 4.19 -0.71
CA THR A 32 0.36 2.83 -0.20
C THR A 32 -0.21 2.94 1.22
N ILE A 33 -1.52 2.79 1.37
CA ILE A 33 -2.24 3.17 2.58
C ILE A 33 -2.08 2.13 3.68
N ASP A 34 -1.88 2.64 4.90
CA ASP A 34 -1.99 1.85 6.12
C ASP A 34 -3.46 1.79 6.56
N GLY A 35 -4.08 0.63 6.33
CA GLY A 35 -5.50 0.41 6.63
C GLY A 35 -5.86 0.47 8.12
N THR A 36 -4.90 0.65 9.04
CA THR A 36 -5.18 0.85 10.48
C THR A 36 -5.23 2.31 10.91
N THR A 37 -5.11 3.26 9.98
CA THR A 37 -4.94 4.68 10.31
C THR A 37 -6.14 5.52 9.86
N TYR A 38 -5.93 6.69 9.22
CA TYR A 38 -7.01 7.63 8.96
C TYR A 38 -7.95 7.16 7.85
N HIS A 39 -7.36 6.70 6.75
CA HIS A 39 -8.09 6.07 5.67
C HIS A 39 -8.03 4.56 5.87
N HIS A 40 -9.15 3.97 6.27
CA HIS A 40 -9.24 2.54 6.61
C HIS A 40 -9.22 1.65 5.36
N MET A 41 -8.31 1.89 4.41
CA MET A 41 -8.30 1.27 3.08
C MET A 41 -7.23 0.18 2.96
N PRO A 42 -7.47 -1.06 3.45
CA PRO A 42 -6.54 -2.17 3.22
C PRO A 42 -6.44 -2.50 1.73
N PHE A 43 -5.34 -3.13 1.33
CA PHE A 43 -5.05 -3.43 -0.08
C PHE A 43 -5.05 -2.19 -0.98
N HIS A 44 -4.64 -1.03 -0.48
CA HIS A 44 -4.44 0.15 -1.33
C HIS A 44 -2.94 0.33 -1.57
N THR A 45 -2.40 -0.24 -2.64
CA THR A 45 -1.00 -0.01 -3.02
C THR A 45 -0.88 1.12 -4.03
N SER A 46 0.23 1.87 -3.95
CA SER A 46 0.49 2.99 -4.85
C SER A 46 0.60 2.54 -6.30
N ASP A 47 0.02 3.34 -7.19
CA ASP A 47 0.09 3.21 -8.64
C ASP A 47 1.10 4.19 -9.27
N TRP A 48 1.67 5.11 -8.50
CA TRP A 48 2.61 6.13 -8.97
C TRP A 48 3.91 5.56 -9.52
N PHE A 49 4.38 4.46 -8.95
CA PHE A 49 5.59 3.77 -9.37
C PHE A 49 5.46 2.29 -9.09
N GLN A 50 5.68 1.47 -10.10
CA GLN A 50 5.77 0.03 -9.94
C GLN A 50 6.91 -0.54 -10.78
N PHE A 51 7.66 -1.48 -10.21
CA PHE A 51 8.74 -2.18 -10.88
C PHE A 51 8.72 -3.67 -10.53
N GLY A 52 8.89 -4.52 -11.54
CA GLY A 52 8.89 -5.97 -11.39
C GLY A 52 9.11 -6.64 -12.74
N THR A 53 8.99 -7.97 -12.79
CA THR A 53 9.04 -8.67 -14.08
C THR A 53 7.83 -8.29 -14.93
N THR A 54 7.97 -8.28 -16.25
CA THR A 54 6.88 -7.95 -17.18
C THR A 54 5.66 -8.84 -16.93
N GLN A 55 5.88 -10.15 -16.74
CA GLN A 55 4.80 -11.09 -16.42
C GLN A 55 4.06 -10.67 -15.15
N ARG A 56 4.79 -10.37 -14.08
CA ARG A 56 4.20 -10.00 -12.79
C ARG A 56 3.39 -8.69 -12.87
N LEU A 57 3.89 -7.70 -13.59
CA LEU A 57 3.18 -6.44 -13.81
C LEU A 57 1.91 -6.66 -14.66
N LEU A 58 1.97 -7.50 -15.70
CA LEU A 58 0.79 -7.84 -16.50
C LEU A 58 -0.29 -8.56 -15.67
N GLU A 59 0.11 -9.44 -14.76
CA GLU A 59 -0.83 -10.12 -13.85
C GLU A 59 -1.51 -9.13 -12.87
N TYR A 60 -0.75 -8.17 -12.34
CA TYR A 60 -1.23 -7.13 -11.43
C TYR A 60 -2.19 -6.16 -12.11
N TRP A 61 -1.79 -5.59 -13.24
CA TRP A 61 -2.58 -4.60 -13.99
C TRP A 61 -3.71 -5.22 -14.83
N GLY A 62 -3.64 -6.52 -15.10
CA GLY A 62 -4.63 -7.26 -15.89
C GLY A 62 -5.86 -7.66 -15.09
N CYS A 63 -6.59 -6.70 -14.52
CA CYS A 63 -7.90 -6.92 -13.90
C CYS A 63 -9.06 -6.65 -14.88
N GLU A 64 -10.27 -7.06 -14.49
CA GLU A 64 -11.48 -6.66 -15.20
C GLU A 64 -11.73 -5.16 -15.05
N HIS A 65 -12.58 -4.60 -15.91
CA HIS A 65 -12.96 -3.20 -15.78
C HIS A 65 -13.92 -3.00 -14.61
N LEU A 66 -13.68 -1.94 -13.83
CA LEU A 66 -14.61 -1.50 -12.79
C LEU A 66 -15.99 -1.27 -13.40
N THR A 67 -17.02 -1.87 -12.82
CA THR A 67 -18.39 -1.68 -13.28
C THR A 67 -18.95 -0.34 -12.80
N LYS A 68 -20.01 0.15 -13.45
CA LYS A 68 -20.73 1.33 -12.96
C LYS A 68 -21.31 1.10 -11.56
N GLU A 69 -21.82 -0.10 -11.30
CA GLU A 69 -22.36 -0.48 -9.99
C GLU A 69 -21.29 -0.42 -8.89
N ASP A 70 -20.08 -0.89 -9.17
CA ASP A 70 -18.96 -0.75 -8.23
C ASP A 70 -18.59 0.71 -8.00
N ALA A 71 -18.62 1.55 -9.04
CA ALA A 71 -18.29 2.98 -8.93
C ALA A 71 -19.34 3.79 -8.13
N GLU A 72 -20.60 3.35 -8.16
CA GLU A 72 -21.76 4.02 -7.53
C GLU A 72 -22.28 3.29 -6.29
N TRP A 73 -21.50 2.36 -5.74
CA TRP A 73 -21.94 1.42 -4.69
C TRP A 73 -22.71 2.06 -3.54
N TYR A 74 -22.19 3.15 -2.96
CA TYR A 74 -22.82 3.83 -1.81
C TYR A 74 -23.99 4.76 -2.18
N LEU A 75 -24.40 4.81 -3.46
CA LEU A 75 -25.69 5.40 -3.83
C LEU A 75 -26.87 4.49 -3.48
N SER A 76 -26.63 3.18 -3.34
CA SER A 76 -27.65 2.17 -3.06
C SER A 76 -27.34 1.26 -1.87
N HIS A 77 -26.14 1.36 -1.29
CA HIS A 77 -25.70 0.59 -0.11
C HIS A 77 -25.33 1.51 1.04
N ASP A 78 -25.59 1.06 2.27
CA ASP A 78 -25.16 1.77 3.47
C ASP A 78 -23.65 1.60 3.72
N TYR A 79 -23.04 2.65 4.29
CA TYR A 79 -21.69 2.57 4.82
C TYR A 79 -21.63 1.62 6.02
N ALA A 80 -20.50 0.90 6.15
CA ALA A 80 -20.29 0.01 7.29
C ALA A 80 -20.34 0.77 8.62
N LYS A 81 -20.81 0.11 9.68
CA LYS A 81 -20.83 0.70 11.03
C LYS A 81 -19.41 1.07 11.45
N GLY A 82 -19.22 2.31 11.92
CA GLY A 82 -17.91 2.83 12.30
C GLY A 82 -17.17 3.56 11.17
N SER A 83 -17.75 3.64 9.96
CA SER A 83 -17.19 4.46 8.87
C SER A 83 -17.07 5.92 9.30
N THR A 84 -15.87 6.46 9.14
CA THR A 84 -15.48 7.83 9.51
C THR A 84 -16.03 8.86 8.50
N TYR A 85 -15.77 10.14 8.76
CA TYR A 85 -16.03 11.20 7.78
C TYR A 85 -15.30 10.93 6.46
N TRP A 86 -14.02 10.55 6.51
CA TRP A 86 -13.21 10.30 5.32
C TRP A 86 -13.69 9.11 4.49
N ASP A 87 -14.17 8.05 5.16
CA ASP A 87 -14.72 6.87 4.49
C ASP A 87 -16.02 7.22 3.73
N ARG A 88 -16.79 8.18 4.23
CA ARG A 88 -18.10 8.59 3.66
C ARG A 88 -18.00 9.57 2.51
N GLU A 89 -16.82 10.10 2.22
CA GLU A 89 -16.56 10.92 1.02
C GLU A 89 -16.35 10.05 -0.23
N LEU A 90 -16.25 8.72 -0.07
CA LEU A 90 -16.03 7.77 -1.15
C LEU A 90 -17.34 7.14 -1.61
N LEU A 91 -17.67 7.31 -2.89
CA LEU A 91 -18.80 6.64 -3.54
C LEU A 91 -18.56 5.17 -3.96
N PRO A 92 -17.36 4.77 -4.44
CA PRO A 92 -17.18 3.44 -4.99
C PRO A 92 -17.05 2.38 -3.91
N ARG A 93 -17.37 1.11 -4.26
CA ARG A 93 -17.19 -0.05 -3.38
C ARG A 93 -15.73 -0.20 -2.96
N LEU A 94 -14.81 -0.09 -3.92
CA LEU A 94 -13.37 -0.04 -3.72
C LEU A 94 -12.85 1.13 -4.56
N VAL A 95 -11.91 1.92 -4.05
CA VAL A 95 -11.22 2.92 -4.88
C VAL A 95 -10.33 2.24 -5.93
N VAL A 96 -9.92 2.95 -6.97
CA VAL A 96 -9.25 2.34 -8.15
C VAL A 96 -8.00 1.56 -7.77
N GLU A 97 -7.15 2.13 -6.92
CA GLU A 97 -5.91 1.53 -6.42
C GLU A 97 -6.20 0.28 -5.56
N GLN A 98 -7.26 0.33 -4.76
CA GLN A 98 -7.74 -0.86 -4.03
C GLN A 98 -8.24 -1.93 -5.00
N TYR A 99 -9.05 -1.56 -5.99
CA TYR A 99 -9.63 -2.50 -6.94
C TYR A 99 -8.55 -3.27 -7.70
N LEU A 100 -7.49 -2.60 -8.15
CA LEU A 100 -6.32 -3.22 -8.79
C LEU A 100 -5.65 -4.23 -7.84
N THR A 101 -5.27 -3.77 -6.65
CA THR A 101 -4.55 -4.60 -5.68
C THR A 101 -5.39 -5.79 -5.22
N VAL A 102 -6.68 -5.59 -4.95
CA VAL A 102 -7.64 -6.62 -4.53
C VAL A 102 -7.84 -7.65 -5.63
N SER A 103 -8.01 -7.20 -6.88
CA SER A 103 -8.16 -8.12 -8.02
C SER A 103 -6.95 -9.03 -8.17
N TYR A 104 -5.74 -8.48 -8.01
CA TYR A 104 -4.51 -9.26 -8.07
C TYR A 104 -4.37 -10.21 -6.86
N ALA A 105 -4.53 -9.70 -5.64
CA ALA A 105 -4.42 -10.49 -4.42
C ALA A 105 -5.45 -11.64 -4.35
N ASN A 106 -6.67 -11.41 -4.82
CA ASN A 106 -7.70 -12.44 -4.86
C ASN A 106 -7.32 -13.61 -5.79
N LYS A 107 -6.67 -13.35 -6.94
CA LYS A 107 -6.15 -14.40 -7.83
C LYS A 107 -5.06 -15.26 -7.16
N LEU A 108 -4.32 -14.66 -6.23
CA LEU A 108 -3.31 -15.34 -5.44
C LEU A 108 -3.87 -16.06 -4.20
N GLY A 109 -5.19 -15.98 -3.95
CA GLY A 109 -5.85 -16.68 -2.85
C GLY A 109 -5.85 -15.94 -1.51
N TYR A 110 -5.56 -14.64 -1.51
CA TYR A 110 -5.63 -13.81 -0.31
C TYR A 110 -7.08 -13.53 0.10
N VAL A 111 -7.30 -13.36 1.40
CA VAL A 111 -8.57 -12.82 1.93
C VAL A 111 -8.57 -11.30 1.67
N VAL A 112 -9.51 -10.84 0.84
CA VAL A 112 -9.58 -9.45 0.38
C VAL A 112 -10.80 -8.70 0.93
N PRO A 113 -10.74 -7.36 1.05
CA PRO A 113 -11.86 -6.56 1.49
C PRO A 113 -13.04 -6.65 0.50
N GLN A 114 -14.27 -6.65 1.04
CA GLN A 114 -15.48 -6.62 0.22
C GLN A 114 -15.88 -5.20 -0.20
N TYR A 115 -15.49 -4.20 0.60
CA TYR A 115 -15.69 -2.77 0.39
C TYR A 115 -14.50 -1.99 0.98
N HIS A 116 -14.38 -0.70 0.65
CA HIS A 116 -13.13 0.05 0.79
C HIS A 116 -12.59 0.06 2.22
N ASN A 117 -13.47 0.10 3.22
CA ASN A 117 -13.10 0.07 4.64
C ASN A 117 -13.42 -1.24 5.37
N ASP A 118 -13.45 -2.37 4.65
CA ASP A 118 -13.54 -3.71 5.25
C ASP A 118 -12.21 -4.08 5.94
N ALA A 119 -12.07 -3.64 7.19
CA ALA A 119 -10.89 -3.83 8.03
C ALA A 119 -11.04 -5.00 9.04
N ARG A 120 -11.80 -6.05 8.68
CA ARG A 120 -11.87 -7.27 9.50
C ARG A 120 -10.48 -7.84 9.74
N ILE A 121 -10.30 -8.53 10.87
CA ILE A 121 -8.98 -9.01 11.33
C ILE A 121 -8.32 -9.87 10.26
N GLU A 122 -9.08 -10.80 9.66
CA GLU A 122 -8.60 -11.68 8.60
C GLU A 122 -8.18 -10.93 7.33
N VAL A 123 -8.84 -9.82 6.98
CA VAL A 123 -8.47 -8.97 5.83
C VAL A 123 -7.18 -8.21 6.14
N MET A 124 -7.05 -7.66 7.35
CA MET A 124 -5.86 -6.91 7.75
C MET A 124 -4.63 -7.80 7.91
N GLU A 125 -4.79 -9.02 8.40
CA GLU A 125 -3.72 -10.02 8.45
C GLU A 125 -3.29 -10.44 7.05
N SER A 126 -4.27 -10.72 6.17
CA SER A 126 -4.04 -11.03 4.77
C SER A 126 -3.35 -9.88 4.02
N TYR A 127 -3.71 -8.62 4.29
CA TYR A 127 -3.04 -7.46 3.70
C TYR A 127 -1.58 -7.34 4.13
N ARG A 128 -1.28 -7.57 5.41
CA ARG A 128 0.11 -7.56 5.91
C ARG A 128 0.94 -8.68 5.29
N GLU A 129 0.38 -9.88 5.17
CA GLU A 129 0.98 -11.00 4.45
C GLU A 129 1.24 -10.64 2.98
N PHE A 130 0.25 -10.11 2.29
CA PHE A 130 0.36 -9.70 0.88
C PHE A 130 1.50 -8.71 0.69
N LEU A 131 1.52 -7.64 1.50
CA LEU A 131 2.60 -6.65 1.45
C LEU A 131 3.97 -7.25 1.76
N ALA A 132 4.06 -8.24 2.65
CA ALA A 132 5.34 -8.85 3.04
C ALA A 132 5.90 -9.83 2.00
N ARG A 133 5.05 -10.43 1.16
CA ARG A 133 5.45 -11.49 0.21
C ARG A 133 5.45 -11.06 -1.24
N GLU A 134 4.44 -10.30 -1.63
CA GLU A 134 4.20 -9.95 -3.04
C GLU A 134 4.73 -8.57 -3.39
N VAL A 135 4.99 -7.73 -2.39
CA VAL A 135 5.33 -6.31 -2.58
C VAL A 135 6.61 -5.92 -1.82
N VAL A 136 7.39 -5.01 -2.38
CA VAL A 136 8.43 -4.25 -1.67
C VAL A 136 8.05 -2.78 -1.72
N VAL A 137 7.70 -2.20 -0.57
CA VAL A 137 7.27 -0.80 -0.51
C VAL A 137 8.48 0.09 -0.24
N LEU A 138 8.82 0.99 -1.17
CA LEU A 138 9.96 1.91 -1.06
C LEU A 138 9.50 3.37 -0.93
N ASP A 139 10.23 4.14 -0.13
CA ASP A 139 10.04 5.58 -0.07
C ASP A 139 10.54 6.26 -1.36
N PRO A 140 9.96 7.41 -1.76
CA PRO A 140 10.30 8.08 -3.03
C PRO A 140 11.81 8.30 -3.22
N TRP A 141 12.52 8.71 -2.15
CA TRP A 141 13.98 8.91 -2.17
C TRP A 141 14.80 7.62 -2.24
N GLN A 142 14.24 6.46 -1.90
CA GLN A 142 14.91 5.17 -2.11
C GLN A 142 14.76 4.71 -3.57
N ILE A 143 13.62 5.01 -4.18
CA ILE A 143 13.39 4.76 -5.61
C ILE A 143 14.29 5.66 -6.45
N GLY A 144 14.43 6.93 -6.04
CA GLY A 144 14.90 8.03 -6.88
C GLY A 144 13.77 8.73 -7.61
N PHE A 145 12.54 8.56 -7.14
CA PHE A 145 11.35 9.13 -7.74
C PHE A 145 11.04 10.48 -7.11
N ASN A 146 11.20 11.56 -7.88
CA ASN A 146 10.92 12.92 -7.44
C ASN A 146 9.64 13.43 -8.10
N PHE A 147 8.67 13.82 -7.27
CA PHE A 147 7.38 14.35 -7.72
C PHE A 147 7.14 15.72 -7.05
N PRO A 148 7.47 16.85 -7.71
CA PRO A 148 7.37 18.18 -7.12
C PRO A 148 6.04 18.53 -6.47
N LYS A 149 4.92 18.05 -7.05
CA LYS A 149 3.57 18.23 -6.48
C LYS A 149 3.45 17.69 -5.05
N TYR A 150 4.16 16.62 -4.72
CA TYR A 150 4.06 15.90 -3.45
C TYR A 150 5.19 16.23 -2.46
N HIS A 151 6.01 17.25 -2.73
CA HIS A 151 7.08 17.69 -1.81
C HIS A 151 6.56 18.01 -0.42
N ARG A 152 5.35 18.58 -0.30
CA ARG A 152 4.73 18.83 1.00
C ARG A 152 4.35 17.54 1.72
N ASP A 153 3.83 16.55 0.98
CA ASP A 153 3.42 15.27 1.53
C ASP A 153 4.60 14.44 2.01
N TYR A 154 5.76 14.53 1.34
CA TYR A 154 7.00 13.88 1.77
C TYR A 154 7.44 14.27 3.19
N HIS A 155 7.10 15.49 3.62
CA HIS A 155 7.43 16.02 4.94
C HIS A 155 6.23 16.08 5.89
N SER A 156 5.05 15.63 5.45
CA SER A 156 3.83 15.66 6.23
C SER A 156 3.77 14.50 7.21
N MET A 157 3.55 14.83 8.49
CA MET A 157 3.28 13.80 9.51
C MET A 157 2.02 13.00 9.16
N PHE A 158 0.99 13.66 8.63
CA PHE A 158 -0.24 13.01 8.22
C PHE A 158 0.02 11.96 7.14
N ALA A 159 0.69 12.34 6.04
CA ALA A 159 1.00 11.42 4.95
C ALA A 159 1.91 10.28 5.42
N SER A 160 2.93 10.59 6.23
CA SER A 160 3.83 9.58 6.78
C SER A 160 3.11 8.58 7.68
N MET A 161 2.09 9.00 8.43
CA MET A 161 1.32 8.10 9.30
C MET A 161 0.27 7.32 8.51
N ASN A 162 -0.36 7.96 7.53
CA ASN A 162 -1.40 7.35 6.71
C ASN A 162 -0.86 6.31 5.71
N CYS A 163 0.42 6.39 5.35
CA CYS A 163 1.05 5.47 4.41
C CYS A 163 1.91 4.42 5.14
N ILE A 164 2.09 3.29 4.47
CA ILE A 164 3.11 2.28 4.81
C ILE A 164 4.44 2.78 4.25
N MET A 165 5.28 3.35 5.10
CA MET A 165 6.65 3.72 4.72
C MET A 165 7.53 2.47 4.64
N PHE A 166 8.69 2.55 3.99
CA PHE A 166 9.59 1.40 3.89
C PHE A 166 9.92 0.76 5.25
N ALA A 167 10.11 1.58 6.29
CA ALA A 167 10.38 1.06 7.63
C ALA A 167 9.18 0.29 8.24
N ASP A 168 7.94 0.67 7.93
CA ASP A 168 6.74 -0.07 8.36
C ASP A 168 6.66 -1.42 7.63
N TRP A 169 6.85 -1.38 6.30
CA TRP A 169 6.90 -2.58 5.47
C TRP A 169 8.01 -3.53 5.93
N TYR A 170 9.22 -3.02 6.16
CA TYR A 170 10.36 -3.81 6.58
C TYR A 170 10.12 -4.50 7.92
N TYR A 171 9.53 -3.78 8.88
CA TYR A 171 9.12 -4.39 10.16
C TYR A 171 8.14 -5.56 9.95
N ASN A 172 7.12 -5.38 9.12
CA ASN A 172 6.16 -6.45 8.81
C ASN A 172 6.83 -7.63 8.09
N TYR A 173 7.67 -7.35 7.09
CA TYR A 173 8.45 -8.33 6.35
C TYR A 173 9.30 -9.18 7.29
N ILE A 174 10.08 -8.59 8.19
CA ILE A 174 10.92 -9.34 9.14
C ILE A 174 10.08 -10.27 10.02
N ASN A 175 8.96 -9.77 10.56
CA ASN A 175 8.14 -10.54 11.49
C ASN A 175 7.39 -11.71 10.82
N LEU A 176 7.00 -11.54 9.55
CA LEU A 176 6.23 -12.54 8.80
C LEU A 176 7.12 -13.55 8.07
N THR A 177 8.21 -13.09 7.44
CA THR A 177 9.06 -13.95 6.60
C THR A 177 10.29 -14.48 7.32
N LYS A 178 10.68 -13.88 8.45
CA LYS A 178 11.82 -14.27 9.29
C LYS A 178 13.11 -14.51 8.47
N PRO A 179 13.56 -13.52 7.69
CA PRO A 179 14.71 -13.71 6.82
C PRO A 179 15.98 -13.91 7.64
N LYS A 180 16.98 -14.58 7.04
CA LYS A 180 18.25 -14.90 7.71
C LYS A 180 19.03 -13.66 8.15
N PHE A 181 18.91 -12.57 7.40
CA PHE A 181 19.63 -11.32 7.66
C PHE A 181 18.64 -10.20 7.94
N VAL A 182 18.88 -9.49 9.04
CA VAL A 182 18.06 -8.36 9.49
C VAL A 182 18.93 -7.12 9.61
N ASP A 183 18.53 -6.08 8.90
CA ASP A 183 19.06 -4.73 9.09
C ASP A 183 18.43 -4.12 10.35
N LYS A 184 19.21 -4.10 11.44
CA LYS A 184 18.72 -3.61 12.74
C LYS A 184 18.30 -2.15 12.69
N GLY A 185 18.89 -1.33 11.82
CA GLY A 185 18.55 0.08 11.69
C GLY A 185 17.13 0.26 11.18
N TYR A 186 16.81 -0.35 10.05
CA TYR A 186 15.46 -0.31 9.49
C TYR A 186 14.43 -0.97 10.39
N TYR A 187 14.77 -2.11 11.02
CA TYR A 187 13.87 -2.79 11.93
C TYR A 187 13.49 -1.93 13.14
N LEU A 188 14.48 -1.30 13.80
CA LEU A 188 14.22 -0.42 14.95
C LEU A 188 13.44 0.84 14.55
N ALA A 189 13.70 1.39 13.36
CA ALA A 189 12.89 2.49 12.82
C ALA A 189 11.42 2.08 12.64
N GLY A 190 11.17 0.87 12.10
CA GLY A 190 9.83 0.31 11.97
C GLY A 190 9.13 0.04 13.31
N VAL A 191 9.86 -0.44 14.32
CA VAL A 191 9.34 -0.59 15.70
C VAL A 191 8.90 0.76 16.27
N ALA A 192 9.72 1.79 16.12
CA ALA A 192 9.39 3.15 16.58
C ALA A 192 8.14 3.71 15.88
N ARG A 193 8.02 3.50 14.57
CA ARG A 193 6.85 3.96 13.81
C ARG A 193 5.57 3.21 14.18
N ASN A 194 5.62 1.89 14.34
CA ASN A 194 4.46 1.11 14.79
C ASN A 194 3.97 1.56 16.17
N LYS A 195 4.89 1.78 17.12
CA LYS A 195 4.53 2.35 18.43
C LYS A 195 3.84 3.69 18.28
N LYS A 196 4.39 4.57 17.43
CA LYS A 196 3.80 5.89 17.16
C LYS A 196 2.38 5.75 16.60
N LYS A 197 2.15 4.89 15.61
CA LYS A 197 0.83 4.66 15.00
C LYS A 197 -0.23 4.25 16.02
N ILE A 198 0.11 3.37 16.97
CA ILE A 198 -0.80 2.98 18.06
C ILE A 198 -1.23 4.20 18.91
N TYR A 199 -0.32 5.14 19.19
CA TYR A 199 -0.64 6.32 20.00
C TYR A 199 -1.52 7.36 19.29
N TYR A 200 -1.64 7.33 17.97
CA TYR A 200 -2.46 8.28 17.20
C TYR A 200 -3.80 7.68 16.72
N VAL A 201 -4.02 6.39 16.98
CA VAL A 201 -5.26 5.65 16.62
C VAL A 201 -6.14 5.42 17.85
N LEU A 202 -5.62 5.64 19.07
CA LEU A 202 -6.35 5.67 20.35
C LEU A 202 -6.66 7.11 20.77
#